data_AF-A0A1M6UW20-F1
#
_entry.id   AF-A0A1M6UW20-F1
#
_cell.length_a   1.000
_cell.length_b   1.000
_cell.length_c   1.000
_cell.angle_alpha   90.00
_cell.angle_beta   90.00
_cell.angle_gamma   90.00
#
_symmetry.space_group_name_H-M   'P 1'
#
loop_
_entity.id
_entity.type
_entity.pdbx_description
1 polymer ?
#
loop_
_entity_poly.entity_id
_entity_poly.type
_entity_poly.pdbx_seq_one_letter_code
_entity_poly.pdbx_strand_id
1 'polypeptide(L)'
;MTTEAGRWTAITSHVEGGIGWITPNPHVDADARAVIRQALEAAAHHAGNPEVKTIVLSDFRPTSRPDDPLLATLYQKATALITRSAKTLVIRPTSANQVAPKQPRPCYVQPLTLRERQVMTLWMGGLSAREVGDRLFISERTVESHVSNGYRKLGINSRIELVKRAAEFGL
;
A
#
# COMPACT_ATOMS: atom_id res chain seq x y z
N MET A 1 22.98 -16.83 -21.25
CA MET A 1 24.17 -16.15 -20.70
C MET A 1 23.65 -15.08 -19.75
N THR A 2 23.77 -15.32 -18.45
CA THR A 2 23.18 -14.52 -17.37
C THR A 2 24.13 -13.39 -16.96
N THR A 3 23.77 -12.17 -17.31
CA THR A 3 24.60 -10.96 -17.22
C THR A 3 24.65 -10.41 -15.79
N GLU A 4 25.88 -10.24 -15.28
CA GLU A 4 26.36 -9.33 -14.23
C GLU A 4 25.62 -9.27 -12.88
N ALA A 5 25.86 -10.29 -12.06
CA ALA A 5 25.72 -10.21 -10.60
C ALA A 5 26.84 -9.32 -10.01
N GLY A 6 26.58 -8.04 -9.75
CA GLY A 6 27.57 -7.21 -9.04
C GLY A 6 27.19 -5.78 -8.68
N ARG A 7 26.22 -5.13 -9.34
CA ARG A 7 25.99 -3.69 -9.14
C ARG A 7 24.85 -3.32 -8.20
N TRP A 8 23.90 -4.21 -8.00
CA TRP A 8 22.65 -3.91 -7.30
C TRP A 8 22.43 -4.90 -6.16
N THR A 9 22.24 -4.39 -4.94
CA THR A 9 22.03 -5.22 -3.74
C THR A 9 20.56 -5.28 -3.35
N ALA A 10 19.86 -4.15 -3.42
CA ALA A 10 18.46 -3.99 -3.01
C ALA A 10 17.47 -4.32 -4.14
N ILE A 11 17.96 -4.54 -5.35
CA ILE A 11 17.15 -4.91 -6.52
C ILE A 11 17.82 -6.04 -7.32
N THR A 12 17.02 -6.72 -8.11
CA THR A 12 17.45 -7.59 -9.20
C THR A 12 17.12 -6.89 -10.52
N SER A 13 18.06 -6.91 -11.46
CA SER A 13 17.88 -6.30 -12.78
C SER A 13 18.41 -7.22 -13.87
N HIS A 14 17.64 -7.44 -14.93
CA HIS A 14 18.06 -8.22 -16.09
C HIS A 14 17.35 -7.74 -17.37
N VAL A 15 17.87 -8.14 -18.53
CA VAL A 15 17.28 -7.84 -19.83
C VAL A 15 16.81 -9.14 -20.48
N GLU A 16 15.55 -9.19 -20.92
CA GLU A 16 14.97 -10.32 -21.63
C GLU A 16 14.07 -9.82 -22.76
N GLY A 17 14.29 -10.28 -24.00
CA GLY A 17 13.42 -9.94 -25.15
C GLY A 17 13.33 -8.44 -25.47
N GLY A 18 14.37 -7.66 -25.14
CA GLY A 18 14.37 -6.20 -25.26
C GLY A 18 13.61 -5.47 -24.15
N ILE A 19 13.28 -6.18 -23.07
CA ILE A 19 12.65 -5.64 -21.86
C ILE A 19 13.68 -5.62 -20.73
N GLY A 20 13.94 -4.45 -20.16
CA GLY A 20 14.75 -4.28 -18.95
C GLY A 20 13.87 -4.44 -17.71
N TRP A 21 13.96 -5.59 -17.06
CA TRP A 21 13.23 -5.90 -15.83
C TRP A 21 13.99 -5.40 -14.62
N ILE A 22 13.27 -4.73 -13.71
CA ILE A 22 13.78 -4.28 -12.42
C ILE A 22 12.76 -4.72 -11.35
N THR A 23 13.24 -5.42 -10.33
CA THR A 23 12.45 -5.90 -9.19
C THR A 23 13.21 -5.67 -7.89
N PRO A 24 12.56 -5.35 -6.76
CA PRO A 24 13.21 -5.37 -5.44
C PRO A 24 13.74 -6.77 -5.11
N ASN A 25 14.87 -6.84 -4.42
CA ASN A 25 15.43 -8.10 -3.95
C ASN A 25 14.78 -8.47 -2.60
N PRO A 26 13.90 -9.49 -2.52
CA PRO A 26 13.19 -9.81 -1.28
C PRO A 26 14.10 -10.44 -0.21
N HIS A 27 15.31 -10.83 -0.57
CA HIS A 27 16.28 -11.45 0.34
C HIS A 27 17.16 -10.41 1.05
N VAL A 28 17.03 -9.13 0.71
CA VAL A 28 17.83 -8.05 1.30
C VAL A 28 16.90 -7.09 2.03
N ASP A 29 17.13 -6.95 3.33
CA ASP A 29 16.45 -5.94 4.15
C ASP A 29 17.08 -4.56 3.89
N ALA A 30 16.61 -3.93 2.81
CA ALA A 30 17.05 -2.61 2.38
C ALA A 30 15.96 -1.56 2.68
N ASP A 31 16.39 -0.41 3.19
CA ASP A 31 15.53 0.77 3.32
C ASP A 31 14.85 1.09 1.97
N ALA A 32 13.56 1.43 2.00
CA ALA A 32 12.79 1.87 0.84
C ALA A 32 13.52 2.94 -0.01
N ARG A 33 14.25 3.86 0.62
CA ARG A 33 15.06 4.87 -0.08
C ARG A 33 16.18 4.23 -0.90
N ALA A 34 16.81 3.18 -0.38
CA ALA A 34 17.86 2.45 -1.09
C ALA A 34 17.31 1.62 -2.25
N VAL A 35 16.16 0.97 -2.05
CA VAL A 35 15.43 0.25 -3.11
C VAL A 35 15.06 1.18 -4.26
N ILE A 36 14.46 2.34 -3.96
CA ILE A 36 14.05 3.34 -4.97
C ILE A 36 15.26 3.89 -5.72
N ARG A 37 16.34 4.25 -5.00
CA ARG A 37 17.56 4.79 -5.63
C ARG A 37 18.15 3.80 -6.64
N GLN A 38 18.37 2.55 -6.22
CA GLN A 38 18.93 1.53 -7.10
C GLN A 38 18.00 1.22 -8.29
N ALA A 39 16.69 1.26 -8.09
CA ALA A 39 15.72 1.08 -9.17
C ALA A 39 15.79 2.19 -10.22
N LEU A 40 15.90 3.46 -9.78
CA LEU A 40 16.05 4.60 -10.69
C LEU A 40 17.39 4.54 -11.45
N GLU A 41 18.47 4.15 -10.77
CA GLU A 41 19.79 3.98 -11.39
C GLU A 41 19.79 2.84 -12.42
N ALA A 42 19.13 1.71 -12.11
CA ALA A 42 18.95 0.61 -13.07
C ALA A 42 18.06 1.01 -14.26
N ALA A 43 17.01 1.79 -14.03
CA ALA A 43 16.17 2.30 -15.11
C ALA A 43 16.95 3.25 -16.03
N ALA A 44 17.77 4.14 -15.47
CA ALA A 44 18.65 5.00 -16.25
C ALA A 44 19.69 4.19 -17.05
N HIS A 45 20.24 3.13 -16.47
CA HIS A 45 21.16 2.22 -17.15
C HIS A 45 20.50 1.54 -18.35
N HIS A 46 19.30 0.96 -18.16
CA HIS A 46 18.52 0.38 -19.26
C HIS A 46 18.09 1.42 -20.30
N ALA A 47 17.84 2.66 -19.90
CA ALA A 47 17.54 3.75 -20.81
C ALA A 47 18.74 4.08 -21.73
N GLY A 48 19.98 3.83 -21.29
CA GLY A 48 21.18 3.94 -22.13
C GLY A 48 21.43 2.75 -23.06
N ASN A 49 20.80 1.60 -22.82
CA ASN A 49 21.03 0.38 -23.62
C ASN A 49 20.15 0.36 -24.89
N PRO A 50 20.71 0.30 -26.12
CA PRO A 50 19.93 0.30 -27.36
C PRO A 50 19.08 -0.97 -27.57
N GLU A 51 19.41 -2.08 -26.92
CA GLU A 51 18.65 -3.34 -27.01
C GLU A 51 17.35 -3.29 -26.19
N VAL A 52 17.29 -2.41 -25.19
CA VAL A 52 16.12 -2.28 -24.31
C VAL A 52 15.14 -1.27 -24.89
N LYS A 53 13.99 -1.76 -25.34
CA LYS A 53 12.87 -0.95 -25.87
C LYS A 53 11.86 -0.58 -24.78
N THR A 54 11.72 -1.45 -23.79
CA THR A 54 10.74 -1.32 -22.70
C THR A 54 11.44 -1.52 -21.36
N ILE A 55 11.16 -0.67 -20.39
CA ILE A 55 11.66 -0.82 -19.02
C ILE A 55 10.47 -1.14 -18.13
N VAL A 56 10.56 -2.23 -17.38
CA VAL A 56 9.51 -2.68 -16.47
C VAL A 56 10.00 -2.60 -15.03
N LEU A 57 9.31 -1.79 -14.23
CA LEU A 57 9.45 -1.75 -12.79
C LEU A 57 8.31 -2.58 -12.19
N SER A 58 8.64 -3.73 -11.63
CA SER A 58 7.69 -4.64 -10.99
C SER A 58 7.89 -4.65 -9.48
N ASP A 59 6.83 -4.91 -8.72
CA ASP A 59 6.89 -5.04 -7.24
C ASP A 59 7.28 -3.77 -6.48
N PHE A 60 7.42 -2.63 -7.15
CA PHE A 60 7.61 -1.33 -6.49
C PHE A 60 6.26 -0.82 -5.97
N ARG A 61 6.15 -0.67 -4.65
CA ARG A 61 5.03 0.09 -4.09
C ARG A 61 5.25 1.57 -4.43
N PRO A 62 4.29 2.25 -5.09
CA PRO A 62 4.35 3.70 -5.19
C PRO A 62 4.27 4.24 -3.77
N THR A 63 5.41 4.64 -3.23
CA THR A 63 5.41 5.47 -2.04
C THR A 63 4.76 6.78 -2.43
N SER A 64 3.86 7.27 -1.59
CA SER A 64 3.37 8.64 -1.64
C SER A 64 4.55 9.55 -1.92
N ARG A 65 4.40 10.49 -2.87
CA ARG A 65 5.37 11.49 -3.32
C ARG A 65 6.57 11.58 -2.36
N PRO A 66 7.80 11.21 -2.78
CA PRO A 66 8.91 11.16 -1.84
C PRO A 66 9.04 12.51 -1.14
N ASP A 67 8.80 12.54 0.18
CA ASP A 67 8.97 13.73 1.02
C ASP A 67 10.45 14.18 1.09
N ASP A 68 11.34 13.38 0.47
CA ASP A 68 12.77 13.61 0.35
C ASP A 68 13.12 14.34 -0.98
N PRO A 69 13.68 15.57 -0.92
CA PRO A 69 14.07 16.36 -2.09
C PRO A 69 15.07 15.68 -3.02
N LEU A 70 15.95 14.82 -2.48
CA LEU A 70 16.94 14.09 -3.27
C LEU A 70 16.27 13.02 -4.14
N LEU A 71 15.28 12.32 -3.58
CA LEU A 71 14.49 11.32 -4.30
C LEU A 71 13.57 11.97 -5.33
N ALA A 72 13.00 13.14 -5.05
CA ALA A 72 12.22 13.90 -6.03
C ALA A 72 13.07 14.28 -7.26
N THR A 73 14.33 14.69 -7.03
CA THR A 73 15.27 15.02 -8.11
C THR A 73 15.64 13.80 -8.96
N LEU A 74 15.90 12.65 -8.32
CA LEU A 74 16.19 11.40 -9.02
C LEU A 74 14.99 10.91 -9.83
N TYR A 75 13.78 11.02 -9.28
CA TYR A 75 12.54 10.69 -9.96
C TYR A 75 12.35 11.56 -11.21
N GLN A 76 12.49 12.89 -11.08
CA GLN A 76 12.41 13.82 -12.21
C GLN A 76 13.43 13.50 -13.30
N LYS A 77 14.69 13.21 -12.93
CA LYS A 77 15.74 12.82 -13.88
C LYS A 77 15.40 11.52 -14.61
N ALA A 78 14.94 10.50 -13.89
CA ALA A 78 14.57 9.23 -14.49
C ALA A 78 13.37 9.37 -15.44
N THR A 79 12.32 10.09 -15.03
CA THR A 79 11.16 10.37 -15.90
C THR A 79 11.59 11.14 -17.15
N ALA A 80 12.43 12.18 -17.00
CA ALA A 80 12.91 12.95 -18.14
C ALA A 80 13.74 12.11 -19.14
N LEU A 81 14.58 11.19 -18.64
CA LEU A 81 15.36 10.28 -19.49
C LEU A 81 14.47 9.28 -20.24
N ILE A 82 13.44 8.76 -19.58
CA ILE A 82 12.48 7.85 -20.18
C ILE A 82 11.63 8.55 -21.24
N THR A 83 11.10 9.75 -20.94
CA THR A 83 10.36 10.57 -21.89
C THR A 83 11.22 10.94 -23.10
N ARG A 84 12.51 11.27 -22.89
CA ARG A 84 13.42 11.68 -23.96
C ARG A 84 13.92 10.52 -24.83
N SER A 85 14.00 9.30 -24.28
CA SER A 85 14.48 8.12 -25.02
C SER A 85 13.39 7.38 -25.79
N ALA A 86 12.14 7.84 -25.75
CA ALA A 86 10.97 7.20 -26.36
C ALA A 86 10.74 5.73 -25.89
N LYS A 87 11.34 5.35 -24.76
CA LYS A 87 11.21 4.01 -24.19
C LYS A 87 9.93 3.92 -23.38
N THR A 88 9.23 2.79 -23.51
CA THR A 88 8.01 2.57 -22.74
C THR A 88 8.37 2.17 -21.32
N LEU A 89 7.95 2.97 -20.33
CA LEU A 89 8.03 2.60 -18.91
C LEU A 89 6.71 1.96 -18.49
N VAL A 90 6.76 0.70 -18.10
CA VAL A 90 5.61 -0.01 -17.53
C VAL A 90 5.88 -0.22 -16.06
N ILE A 91 5.09 0.44 -15.22
CA ILE A 91 5.02 0.10 -13.80
C ILE A 91 3.96 -0.99 -13.70
N ARG A 92 4.37 -2.24 -13.48
CA ARG A 92 3.42 -3.31 -13.15
C ARG A 92 3.29 -3.32 -11.63
N PRO A 93 2.24 -2.71 -11.05
CA PRO A 93 1.90 -3.03 -9.68
C PRO A 93 1.63 -4.54 -9.66
N THR A 94 2.38 -5.26 -8.83
CA THR A 94 2.24 -6.69 -8.77
C THR A 94 0.86 -7.05 -8.25
N SER A 95 0.02 -7.60 -9.14
CA SER A 95 -1.19 -8.35 -8.75
C SER A 95 -0.86 -9.76 -8.25
N ALA A 96 0.43 -10.13 -8.16
CA ALA A 96 0.93 -11.38 -7.58
C ALA A 96 1.38 -11.23 -6.12
N ASN A 97 0.66 -10.43 -5.34
CA ASN A 97 0.45 -10.69 -3.93
C ASN A 97 -0.77 -9.87 -3.49
N GLN A 98 -1.96 -10.34 -3.86
CA GLN A 98 -3.03 -10.32 -2.87
C GLN A 98 -2.58 -11.28 -1.74
N VAL A 99 -1.59 -10.90 -0.93
CA VAL A 99 -1.97 -10.46 0.41
C VAL A 99 -3.17 -9.53 0.25
N ALA A 100 -4.38 -10.11 0.10
CA ALA A 100 -5.62 -9.42 0.43
C ALA A 100 -5.25 -8.62 1.67
N PRO A 101 -5.30 -7.28 1.62
CA PRO A 101 -4.55 -6.39 2.53
C PRO A 101 -4.63 -7.05 3.87
N LYS A 102 -3.55 -7.69 4.37
CA LYS A 102 -3.64 -8.68 5.45
C LYS A 102 -4.44 -7.95 6.48
N GLN A 103 -5.74 -8.27 6.61
CA GLN A 103 -6.71 -7.34 7.21
C GLN A 103 -6.01 -6.91 8.46
N PRO A 104 -5.57 -5.62 8.57
CA PRO A 104 -4.53 -5.22 9.50
C PRO A 104 -4.88 -5.93 10.78
N ARG A 105 -4.11 -6.97 11.17
CA ARG A 105 -4.64 -7.99 12.09
C ARG A 105 -5.16 -7.19 13.25
N PRO A 106 -6.48 -7.11 13.41
CA PRO A 106 -6.99 -5.94 14.05
C PRO A 106 -6.45 -6.01 15.46
N CYS A 107 -5.84 -4.91 15.90
CA CYS A 107 -5.38 -4.74 17.26
C CYS A 107 -6.61 -4.57 18.16
N TYR A 108 -7.56 -5.49 18.06
CA TYR A 108 -8.63 -5.61 19.02
C TYR A 108 -8.05 -6.28 20.26
N VAL A 109 -8.55 -5.88 21.41
CA VAL A 109 -8.47 -6.73 22.58
C VAL A 109 -9.30 -8.01 22.31
N GLN A 110 -10.42 -7.92 21.55
CA GLN A 110 -11.28 -9.03 21.11
C GLN A 110 -12.10 -8.72 19.82
N PRO A 111 -12.40 -9.70 18.94
CA PRO A 111 -13.19 -9.46 17.73
C PRO A 111 -14.62 -9.00 18.01
N LEU A 112 -15.16 -8.12 17.14
CA LEU A 112 -16.57 -7.70 17.17
C LEU A 112 -17.49 -8.84 16.74
N THR A 113 -18.61 -8.99 17.46
CA THR A 113 -19.73 -9.81 17.03
C THR A 113 -20.39 -9.21 15.80
N LEU A 114 -21.19 -10.01 15.08
CA LEU A 114 -21.96 -9.53 13.92
C LEU A 114 -22.83 -8.32 14.28
N ARG A 115 -23.44 -8.34 15.48
CA ARG A 115 -24.34 -7.28 15.91
C ARG A 115 -23.60 -5.99 16.25
N GLU A 116 -22.47 -6.09 16.96
CA GLU A 116 -21.62 -4.93 17.23
C GLU A 116 -21.09 -4.34 15.93
N ARG A 117 -20.73 -5.16 14.94
CA ARG A 117 -20.29 -4.70 13.61
C ARG A 117 -21.38 -3.88 12.92
N GLN A 118 -22.62 -4.37 12.86
CA GLN A 118 -23.76 -3.65 12.29
C GLN A 118 -23.98 -2.30 12.98
N VAL A 119 -23.93 -2.28 14.32
CA VAL A 119 -24.05 -1.05 15.09
C VAL A 119 -22.90 -0.10 14.79
N MET A 120 -21.64 -0.57 14.76
CA MET A 120 -20.47 0.26 14.47
C MET A 120 -20.52 0.86 13.07
N THR A 121 -20.94 0.11 12.04
CA THR A 121 -21.06 0.63 10.67
C THR A 121 -22.07 1.77 10.58
N LEU A 122 -23.25 1.60 11.17
CA LEU A 122 -24.26 2.66 11.22
C LEU A 122 -23.81 3.85 12.08
N TRP A 123 -23.10 3.56 13.17
CA TRP A 123 -22.53 4.56 14.06
C TRP A 123 -21.42 5.37 13.37
N MET A 124 -20.61 4.80 12.48
CA MET A 124 -19.66 5.60 11.68
C MET A 124 -20.37 6.51 10.69
N GLY A 125 -21.53 6.08 10.17
CA GLY A 125 -22.36 6.86 9.25
C GLY A 125 -23.06 8.08 9.86
N GLY A 126 -22.78 8.43 11.12
CA GLY A 126 -23.31 9.64 11.75
C GLY A 126 -24.69 9.50 12.42
N LEU A 127 -25.31 8.31 12.37
CA LEU A 127 -26.63 8.08 12.97
C LEU A 127 -26.65 8.18 14.50
N SER A 128 -27.73 8.72 15.05
CA SER A 128 -28.02 8.70 16.49
C SER A 128 -28.35 7.29 16.99
N ALA A 129 -28.27 7.06 18.31
CA ALA A 129 -28.57 5.76 18.90
C ALA A 129 -30.03 5.34 18.65
N ARG A 130 -30.95 6.31 18.61
CA ARG A 130 -32.33 6.11 18.19
C ARG A 130 -32.45 5.64 16.74
N GLU A 131 -31.82 6.34 15.78
CA GLU A 131 -31.89 5.97 14.36
C GLU A 131 -31.26 4.60 14.07
N VAL A 132 -30.17 4.26 14.76
CA VAL A 132 -29.57 2.92 14.69
C VAL A 132 -30.54 1.88 15.27
N GLY A 133 -31.20 2.21 16.38
CA GLY A 133 -32.19 1.34 17.03
C GLY A 133 -33.37 1.04 16.10
N ASP A 134 -33.89 2.07 15.44
CA ASP A 134 -34.99 1.95 14.47
C ASP A 134 -34.59 1.07 13.28
N ARG A 135 -33.39 1.24 12.71
CA ARG A 135 -32.91 0.44 11.57
C ARG A 135 -32.62 -1.02 11.92
N LEU A 136 -32.19 -1.26 13.16
CA LEU A 136 -31.79 -2.58 13.62
C LEU A 136 -32.89 -3.27 14.43
N PHE A 137 -34.03 -2.63 14.67
CA PHE A 137 -35.14 -3.12 15.49
C PHE A 137 -34.71 -3.46 16.94
N ILE A 138 -33.95 -2.55 17.58
CA ILE A 138 -33.52 -2.65 18.98
C ILE A 138 -33.67 -1.33 19.72
N SER A 139 -33.72 -1.36 21.05
CA SER A 139 -33.83 -0.14 21.86
C SER A 139 -32.57 0.72 21.77
N GLU A 140 -32.73 2.04 21.93
CA GLU A 140 -31.62 3.00 22.02
C GLU A 140 -30.58 2.59 23.07
N ARG A 141 -31.04 2.17 24.26
CA ARG A 141 -30.18 1.67 25.34
C ARG A 141 -29.37 0.43 24.93
N THR A 142 -29.94 -0.44 24.10
CA THR A 142 -29.25 -1.61 23.55
C THR A 142 -28.17 -1.18 22.55
N VAL A 143 -28.44 -0.16 21.73
CA VAL A 143 -27.45 0.44 20.83
C VAL A 143 -26.29 1.03 21.63
N GLU A 144 -26.55 1.84 22.65
CA GLU A 144 -25.51 2.41 23.52
C GLU A 144 -24.64 1.33 24.17
N SER A 145 -25.26 0.24 24.61
CA SER A 145 -24.56 -0.93 25.16
C SER A 145 -23.66 -1.60 24.11
N HIS A 146 -24.13 -1.76 22.87
CA HIS A 146 -23.31 -2.26 21.77
C HIS A 146 -22.18 -1.30 21.39
N VAL A 147 -22.40 0.01 21.46
CA VAL A 147 -21.38 1.04 21.20
C VAL A 147 -20.28 0.98 22.26
N SER A 148 -20.64 0.96 23.54
CA SER A 148 -19.70 0.83 24.64
C SER A 148 -18.88 -0.46 24.57
N ASN A 149 -19.54 -1.59 24.30
CA ASN A 149 -18.86 -2.88 24.11
C ASN A 149 -17.96 -2.88 22.88
N GLY A 150 -18.40 -2.28 21.77
CA GLY A 150 -17.62 -2.10 20.55
C GLY A 150 -16.35 -1.30 20.83
N TYR A 151 -16.47 -0.13 21.46
CA TYR A 151 -15.33 0.71 21.83
C TYR A 151 -14.31 -0.01 22.70
N ARG A 152 -14.79 -0.72 23.74
CA ARG A 152 -13.93 -1.53 24.60
C ARG A 152 -13.19 -2.64 23.84
N LYS A 153 -13.86 -3.32 22.91
CA LYS A 153 -13.25 -4.39 22.08
C LYS A 153 -12.25 -3.84 21.07
N LEU A 154 -12.56 -2.68 20.50
CA LEU A 154 -11.72 -1.95 19.54
C LEU A 154 -10.56 -1.18 20.20
N GLY A 155 -10.59 -1.00 21.53
CA GLY A 155 -9.59 -0.23 22.26
C GLY A 155 -9.63 1.27 21.97
N ILE A 156 -10.80 1.80 21.62
CA ILE A 156 -11.00 3.22 21.25
C ILE A 156 -11.95 3.89 22.23
N ASN A 157 -11.93 5.22 22.30
CA ASN A 157 -12.77 5.98 23.22
C ASN A 157 -13.71 6.99 22.55
N SER A 158 -13.65 7.12 21.22
CA SER A 158 -14.46 8.12 20.52
C SER A 158 -14.93 7.68 19.14
N ARG A 159 -16.02 8.31 18.70
CA ARG A 159 -16.58 8.14 17.35
C ARG A 159 -15.63 8.62 16.26
N ILE A 160 -14.86 9.66 16.54
CA ILE A 160 -13.84 10.19 15.62
C ILE A 160 -12.73 9.16 15.43
N GLU A 161 -12.28 8.53 16.50
CA GLU A 161 -11.28 7.47 16.45
C GLU A 161 -11.78 6.23 15.71
N LEU A 162 -13.06 5.86 15.89
CA LEU A 162 -13.71 4.80 15.12
C LEU A 162 -13.64 5.08 13.61
N VAL A 163 -14.01 6.28 13.17
CA VAL A 163 -14.01 6.66 11.75
C VAL A 163 -12.59 6.72 11.19
N LYS A 164 -11.64 7.30 11.94
CA LYS A 164 -10.24 7.42 11.51
C LYS A 164 -9.57 6.06 11.30
N ARG A 165 -9.96 5.05 12.10
CA ARG A 165 -9.36 3.71 12.13
C ARG A 165 -10.28 2.63 11.56
N ALA A 166 -11.36 3.00 10.87
CA ALA A 166 -12.33 2.04 10.31
C ALA A 166 -11.69 0.97 9.43
N ALA A 167 -10.73 1.38 8.58
CA ALA A 167 -9.95 0.48 7.74
C ALA A 167 -9.09 -0.52 8.54
N GLU A 168 -8.66 -0.16 9.76
CA GLU A 168 -7.94 -1.06 10.67
C GLU A 168 -8.86 -2.16 11.22
N PHE A 169 -10.16 -1.89 11.27
CA PHE A 169 -11.18 -2.77 11.85
C PHE A 169 -12.01 -3.52 10.79
N GLY A 170 -11.75 -3.28 9.50
CA GLY A 170 -12.55 -3.84 8.41
C GLY A 170 -14.03 -3.45 8.53
N LEU A 171 -14.28 -2.18 8.85
CA LEU A 171 -15.60 -1.55 8.97
C LEU A 171 -15.83 -0.54 7.85
#